data_AF-A0A9X5MNZ7-F1
#
_entry.id   AF-A0A9X5MNZ7-F1
#
_cell.length_a   1.000
_cell.length_b   1.000
_cell.length_c   1.000
_cell.angle_alpha   90.00
_cell.angle_beta   90.00
_cell.angle_gamma   90.00
#
_symmetry.space_group_name_H-M   'P 1'
#
loop_
_entity.id
_entity.type
_entity.pdbx_description
1 polymer ?
#
loop_
_entity_poly.entity_id
_entity_poly.type
_entity_poly.pdbx_seq_one_letter_code
_entity_poly.pdbx_strand_id
1 'polypeptide(L)' 'MPESHLCEYEAFYRKQPFGLWREDYRMAQVAHLLAIANCDPKSTPPKLTDFMPMWQKKTSEAEEWDSVTQNVLAHR' A
#
# COMPACT_ATOMS: atom_id res chain seq x y z
N MET A 1 4.97 -24.02 12.76
CA MET A 1 5.51 -22.64 12.79
C MET A 1 6.00 -22.39 14.22
N PRO A 2 7.28 -22.02 14.46
CA PRO A 2 7.77 -21.75 15.82
C PRO A 2 7.17 -20.47 16.40
N GLU A 3 6.84 -20.46 17.70
CA GLU A 3 6.19 -19.33 18.39
C GLU A 3 7.01 -18.03 18.40
N SER A 4 8.34 -18.12 18.23
CA SER A 4 9.25 -16.97 18.18
C SER A 4 8.87 -15.97 17.08
N HIS A 5 8.45 -16.46 15.91
CA HIS A 5 8.07 -15.60 14.80
C HIS A 5 6.77 -14.82 15.06
N LEU A 6 5.86 -15.39 15.86
CA LEU A 6 4.59 -14.73 16.17
C LEU A 6 4.84 -13.43 16.95
N CYS A 7 5.75 -13.47 17.92
CA CYS A 7 6.10 -12.31 18.74
C CYS A 7 6.76 -11.20 17.89
N GLU A 8 7.60 -11.57 16.93
CA GLU A 8 8.22 -10.64 15.98
C GLU A 8 7.18 -9.98 15.06
N TYR A 9 6.25 -10.76 14.51
CA TYR A 9 5.17 -10.24 13.68
C TYR A 9 4.26 -9.29 14.48
N GLU A 10 3.86 -9.65 15.70
CA GLU A 10 3.06 -8.77 16.55
C GLU A 10 3.76 -7.45 16.87
N ALA A 11 5.07 -7.48 17.13
CA ALA A 11 5.87 -6.29 17.37
C ALA A 11 5.97 -5.42 16.11
N PHE A 12 6.10 -6.04 14.93
CA PHE A 12 6.12 -5.36 13.64
C PHE A 12 4.79 -4.63 13.35
N TYR A 13 3.66 -5.33 13.47
CA TYR A 13 2.33 -4.74 13.23
C TYR A 13 1.93 -3.71 14.28
N ARG A 14 2.40 -3.83 15.53
CA ARG A 14 2.24 -2.77 16.55
C ARG A 14 2.98 -1.49 16.17
N LYS A 15 4.16 -1.59 15.56
CA LYS A 15 4.94 -0.42 15.11
C LYS A 15 4.40 0.19 13.80
N GLN A 16 3.91 -0.64 12.89
CA GLN A 16 3.38 -0.20 11.60
C GLN A 16 2.03 -0.89 11.30
N PRO A 17 0.92 -0.38 11.86
CA PRO A 17 -0.40 -0.99 11.68
C PRO A 17 -0.91 -0.98 10.23
N PHE A 18 -0.30 -0.18 9.34
CA PHE A 18 -0.69 -0.04 7.93
C PHE A 18 0.38 -0.54 6.95
N GLY A 19 1.46 -1.17 7.44
CA GLY A 19 2.59 -1.61 6.60
C GLY A 19 3.28 -0.48 5.81
N LEU A 20 4.06 -0.86 4.79
CA LEU A 20 4.81 0.06 3.93
C LEU A 20 3.93 1.06 3.15
N TRP A 21 2.63 0.78 3.02
CA TRP A 21 1.69 1.63 2.28
C TRP A 21 1.59 3.05 2.84
N ARG A 22 1.76 3.23 4.16
CA ARG A 22 1.76 4.56 4.77
C ARG A 22 2.97 5.38 4.33
N GLU A 23 4.12 4.74 4.13
CA GLU A 23 5.34 5.40 3.68
C GLU A 23 5.23 5.78 2.21
N ASP A 24 4.75 4.86 1.38
CA ASP A 24 4.49 5.09 -0.05
C ASP A 24 3.49 6.23 -0.27
N TYR A 25 2.38 6.26 0.49
CA TYR A 25 1.38 7.32 0.39
C TYR A 25 1.95 8.69 0.79
N ARG A 26 2.73 8.76 1.87
CA ARG A 26 3.38 10.03 2.28
C ARG A 26 4.39 10.51 1.24
N MET A 27 5.17 9.59 0.68
CA MET A 27 6.13 9.92 -0.38
C MET A 27 5.40 10.44 -1.63
N ALA A 28 4.29 9.80 -2.01
CA ALA A 28 3.45 10.25 -3.11
C ALA A 28 2.90 11.68 -2.87
N GLN A 29 2.49 12.01 -1.64
CA GLN A 29 2.04 13.35 -1.30
C GLN A 29 3.15 14.40 -1.48
N VAL A 30 4.37 14.09 -1.03
CA VAL A 30 5.53 14.99 -1.20
C VAL A 30 5.88 15.18 -2.67
N ALA A 31 5.94 14.08 -3.43
CA ALA A 31 6.21 14.12 -4.87
C ALA A 31 5.15 14.92 -5.63
N HIS A 32 3.87 14.74 -5.28
CA HIS A 32 2.75 15.49 -5.84
C HIS A 32 2.85 16.99 -5.57
N LEU A 33 3.17 17.39 -4.34
CA LEU A 33 3.37 18.80 -4.00
C LEU A 33 4.54 19.41 -4.79
N LEU A 34 5.65 18.67 -4.90
CA LEU A 34 6.83 19.10 -5.67
C LEU A 34 6.51 19.21 -7.16
N ALA A 35 5.71 18.28 -7.69
CA ALA A 35 5.28 18.31 -9.07
C ALA A 35 4.33 19.48 -9.35
N ILE A 36 3.38 19.79 -8.47
CA ILE A 36 2.53 20.98 -8.59
C ILE A 36 3.36 22.26 -8.57
N ALA A 37 4.34 22.35 -7.66
CA ALA A 37 5.18 23.54 -7.53
C ALA A 37 6.05 23.83 -8.78
N ASN A 38 6.43 22.78 -9.52
CA ASN A 38 7.25 22.90 -10.73
C ASN A 38 6.45 22.70 -12.02
N CYS A 39 5.12 22.62 -11.95
CA CYS A 39 4.28 22.40 -13.13
C CYS A 39 4.09 23.69 -13.92
N ASP A 40 4.15 23.59 -15.24
CA ASP A 40 3.77 24.70 -16.12
C ASP A 40 2.27 25.02 -15.96
N PRO A 41 1.88 26.29 -15.84
CA PRO A 41 0.48 26.69 -15.62
C PRO A 41 -0.45 26.39 -16.80
N LYS A 42 0.10 25.98 -17.95
CA LYS A 42 -0.65 25.56 -19.15
C LYS A 42 -0.81 24.04 -19.24
N SER A 43 -0.08 23.28 -18.42
CA SER A 43 -0.14 21.82 -18.39
C SER A 43 -1.25 21.33 -17.48
N THR A 44 -1.69 20.09 -17.68
CA THR A 44 -2.64 19.45 -16.77
C THR A 44 -1.97 19.20 -15.42
N PRO A 45 -2.60 19.58 -14.30
CA PRO A 45 -2.01 19.36 -12.98
C PRO A 45 -1.89 17.85 -12.71
N PRO A 46 -0.72 17.41 -12.18
CA PRO A 46 -0.51 16.00 -11.87
C PRO A 46 -1.44 15.56 -10.73
N LYS A 47 -1.92 14.32 -10.77
CA LYS A 47 -2.78 13.76 -9.71
C LYS A 47 -1.92 12.96 -8.73
N LEU A 48 -2.36 12.88 -7.47
CA LEU A 48 -1.66 12.09 -6.44
C LEU A 48 -1.47 10.62 -6.86
N THR A 49 -2.48 10.04 -7.52
CA THR A 49 -2.45 8.66 -8.00
C THR A 49 -1.37 8.38 -9.03
N ASP A 50 -0.88 9.40 -9.73
CA ASP A 50 0.16 9.25 -10.75
C ASP A 50 1.52 8.91 -10.11
N PHE A 51 1.69 9.25 -8.83
CA PHE A 51 2.84 8.88 -8.01
C PHE A 51 2.63 7.56 -7.25
N MET A 52 1.53 6.85 -7.51
CA MET A 52 1.17 5.58 -6.86
C MET A 52 0.91 4.48 -7.90
N PRO A 53 1.94 3.94 -8.55
CA PRO A 53 1.79 3.00 -9.67
C PRO A 53 1.07 1.70 -9.27
N MET A 54 1.21 1.25 -8.03
CA MET A 54 0.51 0.05 -7.51
C MET A 54 -0.99 0.31 -7.28
N TRP A 55 -1.42 1.57 -7.17
CA TRP A 55 -2.83 1.94 -6.98
C TRP A 55 -3.59 2.04 -8.30
N GLN A 56 -2.90 2.42 -9.38
CA GLN A 56 -3.45 2.50 -10.73
C GLN A 56 -3.58 1.12 -11.39
N LYS A 57 -2.83 0.12 -10.91
CA LYS A 57 -3.12 -1.29 -11.19
C LYS A 57 -4.43 -1.69 -10.52
N LYS A 58 -5.56 -1.47 -11.18
CA LYS A 58 -6.81 -2.15 -10.83
C LYS A 58 -7.27 -3.04 -11.97
N THR A 59 -7.60 -4.28 -11.57
CA THR A 59 -8.54 -5.22 -12.20
C THR A 59 -8.16 -5.76 -13.58
N SER A 60 -7.14 -6.62 -13.66
CA SER A 60 -7.18 -7.71 -14.66
C SER A 60 -7.06 -9.10 -14.05
N GLU A 61 -6.63 -9.21 -12.79
CA GLU A 61 -6.72 -10.44 -12.03
C GLU A 61 -7.44 -10.11 -10.72
N ALA A 62 -8.56 -10.80 -10.47
CA ALA A 62 -9.17 -10.88 -9.17
C ALA A 62 -8.14 -11.57 -8.24
N GLU A 63 -7.24 -10.78 -7.69
CA GLU A 63 -6.24 -11.29 -6.77
C GLU A 63 -6.96 -11.86 -5.56
N GLU A 64 -6.80 -13.17 -5.46
CA GLU A 64 -7.34 -14.14 -4.51
C GLU A 64 -6.78 -13.91 -3.10
N TRP A 65 -6.84 -12.68 -2.59
CA TRP A 65 -6.28 -12.29 -1.29
C TRP A 65 -6.97 -12.98 -0.10
N ASP A 66 -8.09 -13.65 -0.32
CA ASP A 66 -8.91 -14.30 0.72
C ASP A 66 -8.85 -15.85 0.71
N SER A 67 -8.04 -16.48 -0.15
CA SER A 67 -7.97 -17.97 -0.20
C SER A 67 -7.29 -18.56 1.03
N VAL A 68 -6.25 -17.90 1.55
CA VAL A 68 -5.49 -18.39 2.73
C VAL A 68 -6.32 -18.26 4.01
N THR A 69 -7.04 -17.15 4.19
CA THR A 69 -7.95 -16.90 5.32
C THR A 69 -9.15 -17.83 5.30
N GLN A 70 -9.75 -18.07 4.12
CA GLN A 70 -10.86 -19.02 3.97
C GLN A 70 -10.45 -20.47 4.29
N ASN A 71 -9.29 -20.93 3.83
CA ASN A 71 -8.82 -22.29 4.14
C ASN A 71 -8.56 -22.51 5.64
N VAL A 72 -8.03 -21.52 6.35
CA VAL A 72 -7.76 -21.63 7.79
C VAL A 72 -9.07 -21.65 8.61
N LEU A 73 -10.09 -20.91 8.18
CA LEU A 73 -11.40 -20.90 8.84
C LEU A 73 -12.25 -22.14 8.51
N ALA A 74 -12.08 -22.72 7.31
CA ALA A 74 -12.78 -23.93 6.89
C ALA A 74 -12.30 -25.21 7.62
N HIS A 75 -11.10 -25.18 8.19
CA HIS A 75 -10.51 -26.30 8.95
C HIS A 75 -10.54 -26.08 10.48
N ARG A 76 -11.45 -25.23 10.97
CA ARG A 76 -11.77 -25.08 12.40
C ARG A 76 -12.99 -25.90 12.83
#